data_AF-A0A0H5CTD9-F1
#
_entry.id   AF-A0A0H5CTD9-F1
#
_cell.length_a   1.000
_cell.length_b   1.000
_cell.length_c   1.000
_cell.angle_alpha   90.00
_cell.angle_beta   90.00
_cell.angle_gamma   90.00
#
_symmetry.space_group_name_H-M   'P 1'
#
loop_
_entity.id
_entity.type
_entity.pdbx_description
1 polymer ?
#
loop_
_entity_poly.entity_id
_entity_poly.type
_entity_poly.pdbx_seq_one_letter_code
_entity_poly.pdbx_strand_id
1 'polypeptide(L)'
;MDLDSGRHAGGLGITKSPDRAMFDVGSGVSANWLRVVIALVCGGILVDIARHGVGPLPFGFAVTLAVACVFIPASPAPLLLICVAAAALTATVDSPFAPGVLVLLPLVHLLHLSCAIAALLPRRARIALAALRGPLRRAAVTQAVVWLMVLVGALVPVGRTPMILELAGLLSIAGIAVVVIVLDRAR
;
A
#
# COMPACT_ATOMS: atom_id res chain seq x y z
N MET A 1 -57.69 56.56 15.71
CA MET A 1 -58.03 57.50 14.63
C MET A 1 -56.76 57.62 13.79
N ASP A 2 -56.90 57.30 12.50
CA ASP A 2 -55.90 57.25 11.41
C ASP A 2 -54.75 56.23 11.57
N LEU A 3 -54.70 55.09 10.85
CA LEU A 3 -54.76 54.80 9.39
C LEU A 3 -53.57 55.35 8.61
N ASP A 4 -52.56 54.50 8.39
CA ASP A 4 -51.76 54.43 7.16
C ASP A 4 -50.98 53.10 7.16
N SER A 5 -51.28 52.03 6.40
CA SER A 5 -51.66 51.85 4.99
C SER A 5 -50.56 52.13 3.95
N GLY A 6 -49.30 51.81 4.28
CA GLY A 6 -48.18 51.76 3.32
C GLY A 6 -47.90 50.37 2.75
N ARG A 7 -48.81 49.87 1.90
CA ARG A 7 -48.61 48.66 1.08
C ARG A 7 -47.60 48.96 -0.04
N HIS A 8 -46.34 48.57 0.12
CA HIS A 8 -45.38 48.47 -1.00
C HIS A 8 -45.21 47.01 -1.44
N ALA A 9 -45.99 46.68 -2.46
CA ALA A 9 -45.63 45.67 -3.44
C ALA A 9 -44.38 46.14 -4.19
N GLY A 10 -43.40 45.26 -4.39
CA GLY A 10 -42.30 45.54 -5.30
C GLY A 10 -41.06 44.72 -5.01
N GLY A 11 -40.85 43.69 -5.83
CA GLY A 11 -39.56 43.00 -5.91
C GLY A 11 -39.61 41.60 -5.32
N LEU A 12 -40.37 40.71 -5.96
CA LEU A 12 -40.00 39.30 -6.02
C LEU A 12 -38.67 39.22 -6.80
N GLY A 13 -37.59 39.62 -6.14
CA GLY A 13 -36.24 39.42 -6.60
C GLY A 13 -36.02 37.92 -6.62
N ILE A 14 -36.33 37.31 -7.76
CA ILE A 14 -35.70 36.07 -8.20
C ILE A 14 -34.22 36.43 -8.28
N THR A 15 -33.58 36.37 -7.12
CA THR A 15 -32.14 36.37 -7.00
C THR A 15 -31.71 35.19 -7.83
N LYS A 16 -31.14 35.51 -8.99
CA LYS A 16 -30.38 34.63 -9.86
C LYS A 16 -29.73 33.60 -8.95
N SER A 17 -30.28 32.37 -8.95
CA SER A 17 -29.75 31.28 -8.14
C SER A 17 -28.25 31.30 -8.38
N PRO A 18 -27.42 31.53 -7.34
CA PRO A 18 -26.00 31.72 -7.52
C PRO A 18 -25.53 30.58 -8.39
N ASP A 19 -25.00 30.96 -9.55
CA ASP A 19 -24.36 30.08 -10.52
C ASP A 19 -23.79 28.93 -9.73
N ARG A 20 -24.38 27.73 -9.90
CA ARG A 20 -23.89 26.51 -9.25
C ARG A 20 -22.41 26.56 -9.52
N ALA A 21 -21.64 26.94 -8.49
CA ALA A 21 -20.22 27.09 -8.59
C ALA A 21 -19.79 25.75 -9.13
N MET A 22 -19.47 25.74 -10.42
CA MET A 22 -19.07 24.56 -11.14
C MET A 22 -17.82 24.20 -10.39
N PHE A 23 -17.95 23.26 -9.44
CA PHE A 23 -16.84 22.80 -8.64
C PHE A 23 -15.80 22.44 -9.68
N ASP A 24 -14.77 23.27 -9.79
CA ASP A 24 -13.65 23.02 -10.65
C ASP A 24 -13.02 21.78 -10.04
N VAL A 25 -13.48 20.62 -10.52
CA VAL A 25 -12.97 19.33 -10.12
C VAL A 25 -11.59 19.33 -10.75
N GLY A 26 -10.64 19.90 -10.00
CA GLY A 26 -9.28 20.14 -10.45
C GLY A 26 -8.68 18.91 -11.12
N SER A 27 -7.64 19.14 -11.91
CA SER A 27 -6.98 18.22 -12.85
C SER A 27 -6.32 16.97 -12.23
N GLY A 28 -6.96 16.32 -11.25
CA GLY A 28 -6.54 15.11 -10.60
C GLY A 28 -6.78 13.87 -11.46
N VAL A 29 -5.97 12.84 -11.21
CA VAL A 29 -6.03 11.55 -11.88
C VAL A 29 -7.23 10.77 -11.34
N SER A 30 -7.94 10.02 -12.20
CA SER A 30 -9.09 9.22 -11.77
C SER A 30 -8.64 8.11 -10.80
N ALA A 31 -9.46 7.82 -9.78
CA ALA A 31 -9.20 6.69 -8.87
C ALA A 31 -9.10 5.33 -9.59
N ASN A 32 -9.62 5.22 -10.82
CA ASN A 32 -9.49 4.01 -11.64
C ASN A 32 -8.04 3.71 -12.02
N TRP A 33 -7.17 4.72 -12.16
CA TRP A 33 -5.75 4.50 -12.41
C TRP A 33 -5.08 3.70 -11.29
N LEU A 34 -5.53 3.88 -10.04
CA LEU A 34 -5.00 3.11 -8.92
C LEU A 34 -5.35 1.62 -9.04
N ARG A 35 -6.52 1.29 -9.56
CA ARG A 35 -6.90 -0.11 -9.86
C ARG A 35 -6.05 -0.70 -10.97
N VAL A 36 -5.71 0.09 -11.99
CA VAL A 36 -4.79 -0.31 -13.06
C VAL A 36 -3.40 -0.60 -12.47
N VAL A 37 -2.89 0.27 -11.58
CA VAL A 37 -1.62 0.03 -10.88
C VAL A 37 -1.68 -1.26 -10.05
N ILE A 38 -2.75 -1.49 -9.27
CA ILE A 38 -2.93 -2.73 -8.51
C ILE A 38 -2.91 -3.95 -9.45
N ALA A 39 -3.63 -3.88 -10.58
CA ALA A 39 -3.68 -4.97 -11.55
C ALA A 39 -2.31 -5.27 -12.16
N LEU A 40 -1.54 -4.23 -12.52
CA LEU A 40 -0.17 -4.39 -13.04
C LEU A 40 0.77 -5.01 -11.99
N VAL A 41 0.68 -4.57 -10.74
CA VAL A 41 1.50 -5.11 -9.65
C VAL A 41 1.13 -6.57 -9.37
N CYS A 42 -0.17 -6.89 -9.26
CA CYS A 42 -0.64 -8.27 -9.15
C CYS A 42 -0.15 -9.12 -10.32
N GLY A 43 -0.22 -8.61 -11.55
CA GLY A 43 0.30 -9.28 -12.73
C GLY A 43 1.79 -9.59 -12.62
N GLY A 44 2.60 -8.62 -12.15
CA GLY A 44 4.03 -8.83 -11.89
C GLY A 44 4.29 -9.94 -10.86
N ILE A 45 3.54 -9.96 -9.77
CA ILE A 45 3.62 -11.01 -8.74
C ILE A 45 3.26 -12.38 -9.34
N LEU A 46 2.18 -12.46 -10.13
CA LEU A 46 1.76 -13.72 -10.76
C LEU A 46 2.78 -14.23 -11.78
N VAL A 47 3.39 -13.32 -12.57
CA VAL A 47 4.47 -13.68 -13.49
C VAL A 47 5.68 -14.23 -12.74
N ASP A 48 6.03 -13.62 -11.61
CA ASP A 48 7.12 -14.10 -10.76
C ASP A 48 6.81 -15.50 -10.20
N ILE A 49 5.62 -15.70 -9.63
CA ILE A 49 5.15 -17.00 -9.12
C ILE A 49 5.18 -18.07 -10.24
N ALA A 50 4.70 -17.74 -11.43
CA ALA A 50 4.66 -18.66 -12.57
C ALA A 50 6.05 -19.09 -13.02
N ARG A 51 7.03 -18.17 -13.00
CA ARG A 51 8.43 -18.46 -13.38
C ARG A 51 9.12 -19.41 -12.42
N HIS A 52 8.69 -19.45 -11.16
CA HIS A 52 9.25 -20.33 -10.13
C HIS A 52 8.58 -21.72 -10.09
N GLY A 53 7.77 -22.08 -11.10
CA GLY A 53 7.28 -23.45 -11.27
C GLY A 53 6.23 -23.87 -10.24
N VAL A 54 5.52 -22.91 -9.64
CA VAL A 54 4.47 -23.17 -8.66
C VAL A 54 3.34 -23.99 -9.30
N GLY A 55 2.87 -25.02 -8.58
CA GLY A 55 1.81 -25.90 -9.06
C GLY A 55 0.49 -25.18 -9.40
N PRO A 56 -0.40 -25.82 -10.19
CA PRO A 56 -1.60 -25.16 -10.72
C PRO A 56 -2.60 -24.73 -9.63
N LEU A 57 -2.71 -25.49 -8.54
CA LEU A 57 -3.59 -25.17 -7.41
C LEU A 57 -3.17 -23.88 -6.68
N PRO A 58 -1.95 -23.77 -6.12
CA PRO A 58 -1.51 -22.53 -5.47
C PRO A 58 -1.47 -21.34 -6.43
N PHE A 59 -1.16 -21.55 -7.71
CA PHE A 59 -1.24 -20.51 -8.72
C PHE A 59 -2.68 -20.02 -8.95
N GLY A 60 -3.65 -20.93 -9.11
CA GLY A 60 -5.06 -20.57 -9.25
C GLY A 60 -5.62 -19.79 -8.03
N PHE A 61 -5.16 -20.15 -6.83
CA PHE A 61 -5.47 -19.40 -5.61
C PHE A 61 -4.87 -17.99 -5.64
N ALA A 62 -3.59 -17.85 -6.04
CA ALA A 62 -2.95 -16.54 -6.21
C ALA A 62 -3.67 -15.66 -7.24
N VAL A 63 -4.11 -16.22 -8.37
CA VAL A 63 -4.90 -15.51 -9.39
C VAL A 63 -6.22 -15.01 -8.81
N THR A 64 -6.93 -15.84 -8.05
CA THR A 64 -8.20 -15.46 -7.41
C THR A 64 -8.00 -14.31 -6.43
N LEU A 65 -6.93 -14.35 -5.61
CA LEU A 65 -6.57 -13.27 -4.70
C LEU A 65 -6.16 -11.98 -5.44
N ALA A 66 -5.41 -12.11 -6.53
CA ALA A 66 -5.03 -10.97 -7.37
C ALA A 66 -6.26 -10.25 -7.95
N VAL A 67 -7.23 -11.00 -8.45
CA VAL A 67 -8.52 -10.48 -8.91
C VAL A 67 -9.24 -9.77 -7.75
N ALA A 68 -9.31 -10.41 -6.58
CA ALA A 68 -9.92 -9.79 -5.41
C ALA A 68 -9.25 -8.46 -5.01
N CYS A 69 -7.93 -8.34 -5.10
CA CYS A 69 -7.21 -7.09 -4.81
C CYS A 69 -7.64 -5.94 -5.73
N VAL A 70 -7.86 -6.22 -7.03
CA VAL A 70 -8.23 -5.19 -8.02
C VAL A 70 -9.66 -4.69 -7.81
N PHE A 71 -10.59 -5.60 -7.49
CA PHE A 71 -12.01 -5.26 -7.34
C PHE A 71 -12.37 -4.80 -5.93
N ILE A 72 -11.74 -5.40 -4.91
CA ILE A 72 -12.00 -5.24 -3.48
C ILE A 72 -10.68 -4.96 -2.74
N PRO A 73 -10.07 -3.78 -2.93
CA PRO A 73 -8.78 -3.43 -2.33
C PRO A 73 -8.82 -3.34 -0.79
N ALA A 74 -10.01 -3.18 -0.20
CA ALA A 74 -10.22 -3.17 1.26
C ALA A 74 -10.33 -4.58 1.89
N SER A 75 -10.09 -5.65 1.13
CA SER A 75 -10.16 -7.03 1.59
C SER A 75 -8.85 -7.50 2.25
N PRO A 76 -8.83 -8.66 2.94
CA PRO A 76 -7.58 -9.30 3.37
C PRO A 76 -6.76 -9.93 2.22
N ALA A 77 -7.29 -9.92 0.98
CA ALA A 77 -6.65 -10.54 -0.18
C ALA A 77 -5.20 -10.11 -0.45
N PRO A 78 -4.80 -8.82 -0.38
CA PRO A 78 -3.41 -8.43 -0.61
C PRO A 78 -2.46 -9.09 0.39
N LEU A 79 -2.86 -9.21 1.66
CA LEU A 79 -2.03 -9.87 2.67
C LEU A 79 -1.88 -11.36 2.38
N LEU A 80 -2.98 -12.04 2.03
CA LEU A 80 -2.95 -13.45 1.66
C LEU A 80 -2.12 -13.70 0.40
N LEU A 81 -2.20 -12.82 -0.60
CA LEU A 81 -1.42 -12.93 -1.83
C LEU A 81 0.08 -12.79 -1.53
N ILE A 82 0.45 -11.87 -0.64
CA ILE A 82 1.83 -11.71 -0.17
C ILE A 82 2.32 -12.99 0.52
N CYS A 83 1.50 -13.57 1.40
CA CYS A 83 1.84 -14.84 2.08
C CYS A 83 2.02 -15.99 1.08
N VAL A 84 1.15 -16.09 0.07
CA VAL A 84 1.26 -17.12 -0.98
C VAL A 84 2.52 -16.92 -1.81
N ALA A 85 2.83 -15.69 -2.21
CA ALA A 85 4.05 -15.37 -2.96
C ALA A 85 5.32 -15.67 -2.16
N ALA A 86 5.33 -15.31 -0.87
CA ALA A 86 6.42 -15.63 0.04
C ALA A 86 6.60 -17.15 0.19
N ALA A 87 5.51 -17.88 0.47
CA ALA A 87 5.53 -19.33 0.61
C ALA A 87 6.02 -20.02 -0.68
N ALA A 88 5.55 -19.56 -1.84
CA ALA A 88 5.99 -20.05 -3.14
C ALA A 88 7.49 -19.89 -3.33
N LEU A 89 8.03 -18.69 -3.12
CA LEU A 89 9.47 -18.44 -3.27
C LEU A 89 10.30 -19.23 -2.26
N THR A 90 9.88 -19.32 -0.99
CA THR A 90 10.60 -20.10 0.02
C THR A 90 10.66 -21.59 -0.31
N ALA A 91 9.68 -22.11 -1.05
CA ALA A 91 9.63 -23.52 -1.43
C ALA A 91 10.37 -23.83 -2.74
N THR A 92 10.68 -22.82 -3.56
CA THR A 92 11.14 -23.01 -4.95
C THR A 92 12.47 -22.33 -5.27
N VAL A 93 12.95 -21.41 -4.43
CA VAL A 93 14.16 -20.63 -4.68
C VAL A 93 15.28 -21.05 -3.75
N ASP A 94 16.41 -21.44 -4.33
CA ASP A 94 17.60 -21.88 -3.58
C ASP A 94 18.39 -20.72 -2.93
N SER A 95 18.25 -19.50 -3.46
CA SER A 95 18.97 -18.32 -2.98
C SER A 95 18.03 -17.18 -2.57
N PRO A 96 18.11 -16.67 -1.34
CA PRO A 96 17.28 -15.55 -0.88
C PRO A 96 17.56 -14.23 -1.62
N PHE A 97 18.67 -14.16 -2.37
CA PHE A 97 19.06 -12.99 -3.17
C PHE A 97 18.81 -13.17 -4.67
N ALA A 98 18.03 -14.18 -5.06
CA ALA A 98 17.63 -14.33 -6.44
C ALA A 98 16.91 -13.06 -6.95
N PRO A 99 17.15 -12.61 -8.20
CA PRO A 99 16.56 -11.39 -8.73
C PRO A 99 15.04 -11.32 -8.61
N GLY A 100 14.34 -12.47 -8.74
CA GLY A 100 12.89 -12.54 -8.56
C GLY A 100 12.43 -12.15 -7.17
N VAL A 101 13.08 -12.70 -6.12
CA VAL A 101 12.82 -12.35 -4.71
C VAL A 101 13.02 -10.86 -4.48
N LEU A 102 14.13 -10.32 -4.98
CA LEU A 102 14.50 -8.91 -4.84
C LEU A 102 13.50 -7.95 -5.51
N VAL A 103 12.94 -8.34 -6.66
CA VAL A 103 11.88 -7.59 -7.35
C VAL A 103 10.54 -7.76 -6.64
N LEU A 104 10.27 -8.92 -6.04
CA LEU A 104 9.01 -9.16 -5.35
C LEU A 104 8.83 -8.23 -4.14
N LEU A 105 9.91 -7.90 -3.43
CA LEU A 105 9.88 -6.97 -2.28
C LEU A 105 9.18 -5.63 -2.57
N PRO A 106 9.65 -4.81 -3.53
CA PRO A 106 8.99 -3.55 -3.86
C PRO A 106 7.60 -3.75 -4.48
N LEU A 107 7.36 -4.85 -5.22
CA LEU A 107 6.04 -5.16 -5.77
C LEU A 107 5.01 -5.39 -4.65
N VAL A 108 5.36 -6.19 -3.66
CA VAL A 108 4.53 -6.48 -2.49
C VAL A 108 4.24 -5.21 -1.68
N HIS A 109 5.26 -4.37 -1.46
CA HIS A 109 5.06 -3.10 -0.75
C HIS A 109 4.12 -2.16 -1.54
N LEU A 110 4.32 -2.08 -2.86
CA LEU A 110 3.48 -1.27 -3.74
C LEU A 110 2.05 -1.81 -3.80
N LEU A 111 1.83 -3.12 -3.79
CA LEU A 111 0.51 -3.74 -3.71
C LEU A 111 -0.20 -3.33 -2.41
N HIS A 112 0.47 -3.50 -1.27
CA HIS A 112 -0.10 -3.17 0.03
C HIS A 112 -0.48 -1.67 0.12
N LEU A 113 0.44 -0.80 -0.29
CA LEU A 113 0.22 0.64 -0.28
C LEU A 113 -0.90 1.07 -1.23
N SER A 114 -0.92 0.54 -2.46
CA SER A 114 -1.93 0.89 -3.46
C SER A 114 -3.32 0.40 -3.06
N CYS A 115 -3.44 -0.81 -2.50
CA CYS A 115 -4.69 -1.30 -1.92
C CYS A 115 -5.15 -0.45 -0.73
N ALA A 116 -4.25 -0.09 0.19
CA ALA A 116 -4.57 0.76 1.33
C ALA A 116 -5.09 2.14 0.90
N ILE A 117 -4.45 2.76 -0.09
CA ILE A 117 -4.91 4.04 -0.65
C ILE A 117 -6.26 3.84 -1.36
N ALA A 118 -6.42 2.78 -2.15
CA ALA A 118 -7.65 2.52 -2.89
C ALA A 118 -8.86 2.23 -1.98
N ALA A 119 -8.61 1.66 -0.79
CA ALA A 119 -9.63 1.43 0.22
C ALA A 119 -10.17 2.73 0.83
N LEU A 120 -9.34 3.78 0.92
CA LEU A 120 -9.72 5.08 1.48
C LEU A 120 -10.43 6.00 0.48
N LEU A 121 -10.33 5.72 -0.83
CA LEU A 121 -10.89 6.59 -1.86
C LEU A 121 -12.25 6.11 -2.39
N PRO A 122 -13.26 7.00 -2.46
CA PRO A 122 -14.48 6.72 -3.19
C PRO A 122 -14.21 6.39 -4.66
N ARG A 123 -15.00 5.47 -5.24
CA ARG A 123 -14.80 5.00 -6.63
C ARG A 123 -14.73 6.10 -7.70
N ARG A 124 -15.36 7.25 -7.46
CA ARG A 124 -15.42 8.39 -8.41
C ARG A 124 -14.53 9.57 -8.00
N ALA A 125 -13.69 9.40 -6.98
CA ALA A 125 -12.79 10.45 -6.52
C ALA A 125 -11.69 10.73 -7.56
N ARG A 126 -11.23 11.98 -7.58
CA ARG A 126 -10.03 12.39 -8.31
C ARG A 126 -8.90 12.64 -7.33
N ILE A 127 -7.72 12.14 -7.67
CA ILE A 127 -6.54 12.19 -6.81
C ILE A 127 -5.60 13.28 -7.34
N ALA A 128 -5.32 14.27 -6.51
CA ALA A 128 -4.21 15.19 -6.78
C ALA A 128 -2.89 14.45 -6.53
N LEU A 129 -2.03 14.35 -7.54
CA LEU A 129 -0.72 13.69 -7.42
C LEU A 129 0.14 14.31 -6.31
N ALA A 130 -0.02 15.61 -6.06
CA ALA A 130 0.66 16.32 -4.98
C ALA A 130 0.32 15.73 -3.59
N ALA A 131 -0.91 15.25 -3.38
CA ALA A 131 -1.32 14.63 -2.12
C ALA A 131 -0.66 13.26 -1.89
N LEU A 132 -0.26 12.57 -2.97
CA LEU A 132 0.44 11.28 -2.88
C LEU A 132 1.93 11.44 -2.55
N ARG A 133 2.52 12.63 -2.68
CA ARG A 133 3.96 12.84 -2.45
C ARG A 133 4.40 12.44 -1.04
N GLY A 134 3.61 12.80 -0.02
CA GLY A 134 3.89 12.44 1.37
C GLY A 134 3.92 10.92 1.59
N PRO A 135 2.83 10.19 1.25
CA PRO A 135 2.80 8.73 1.27
C PRO A 135 3.90 8.07 0.45
N LEU A 136 4.14 8.52 -0.79
CA LEU A 136 5.18 7.97 -1.67
C LEU A 136 6.58 8.18 -1.10
N ARG A 137 6.86 9.34 -0.49
CA ARG A 137 8.15 9.58 0.18
C ARG A 137 8.37 8.61 1.33
N ARG A 138 7.34 8.40 2.17
CA ARG A 138 7.42 7.42 3.27
C ARG A 138 7.64 6.00 2.73
N ALA A 139 6.91 5.62 1.69
CA ALA A 139 7.08 4.32 1.04
C ALA A 139 8.48 4.13 0.47
N ALA A 140 9.03 5.16 -0.20
CA ALA A 140 10.39 5.12 -0.71
C ALA A 140 11.44 4.98 0.40
N VAL A 141 11.28 5.70 1.52
CA VAL A 141 12.15 5.56 2.69
C VAL A 141 12.05 4.16 3.29
N THR A 142 10.83 3.65 3.51
CA THR A 142 10.62 2.29 4.00
C THR A 142 11.26 1.26 3.08
N GLN A 143 11.06 1.40 1.77
CA GLN A 143 11.64 0.51 0.77
C GLN A 143 13.16 0.56 0.79
N ALA A 144 13.76 1.75 0.91
CA ALA A 144 15.22 1.90 1.02
C ALA A 144 15.78 1.24 2.29
N VAL A 145 15.09 1.39 3.43
CA VAL A 145 15.46 0.73 4.69
C VAL A 145 15.36 -0.79 4.57
N VAL A 146 14.29 -1.31 3.98
CA VAL A 146 14.13 -2.76 3.74
C VAL A 146 15.25 -3.29 2.83
N TRP A 147 15.56 -2.58 1.75
CA TRP A 147 16.68 -2.94 0.88
C TRP A 147 18.02 -2.91 1.60
N LEU A 148 18.25 -1.93 2.47
CA LEU A 148 19.43 -1.88 3.32
C LEU A 148 19.50 -3.11 4.23
N MET A 149 18.38 -3.53 4.83
CA MET A 149 18.34 -4.76 5.64
C MET A 149 18.63 -6.01 4.82
N VAL A 150 18.10 -6.11 3.60
CA VAL A 150 18.41 -7.21 2.67
C VAL A 150 19.91 -7.21 2.33
N LEU A 151 20.50 -6.05 2.06
CA LEU A 151 21.94 -5.92 1.79
C LEU A 151 22.77 -6.36 2.99
N VAL A 152 22.41 -5.96 4.20
CA VAL A 152 23.06 -6.43 5.44
C VAL A 152 22.89 -7.95 5.58
N GLY A 153 21.69 -8.47 5.31
CA GLY A 153 21.42 -9.91 5.29
C GLY A 153 22.31 -10.67 4.30
N ALA A 154 22.64 -10.07 3.16
CA ALA A 154 23.53 -10.67 2.16
C ALA A 154 24.97 -10.83 2.64
N LEU A 155 25.38 -10.08 3.67
CA LEU A 155 26.69 -10.21 4.30
C LEU A 155 26.72 -11.33 5.36
N VAL A 156 25.57 -11.89 5.73
CA VAL A 156 25.47 -12.98 6.70
C VAL A 156 25.93 -14.28 6.03
N PRO A 157 26.91 -15.00 6.60
CA PRO A 157 27.33 -16.28 6.06
C PRO A 157 26.17 -17.29 6.06
N VAL A 158 25.95 -17.97 4.93
CA VAL A 158 24.91 -19.00 4.78
C VAL A 158 25.29 -20.34 5.47
N GLY A 159 26.50 -20.39 6.06
CA GLY A 159 27.04 -21.54 6.81
C GLY A 159 26.91 -21.37 8.32
N ARG A 160 27.85 -21.95 9.07
CA ARG A 160 27.89 -21.81 10.53
C ARG A 160 28.04 -20.33 10.89
N THR A 161 27.04 -19.75 11.54
CA THR A 161 27.10 -18.38 12.03
C THR A 161 28.27 -18.26 13.00
N PRO A 162 29.24 -17.36 12.75
CA PRO A 162 30.30 -17.13 13.71
C PRO A 162 29.68 -16.63 15.03
N MET A 163 30.16 -17.16 16.15
CA MET A 163 29.62 -16.91 17.50
C MET A 163 29.39 -15.42 17.80
N ILE A 164 30.24 -14.54 17.25
CA ILE A 164 30.14 -13.08 17.40
C ILE A 164 28.83 -12.54 16.80
N LEU A 165 28.40 -13.04 15.63
CA LEU A 165 27.13 -12.64 15.01
C LEU A 165 25.93 -13.17 15.80
N GLU A 166 26.02 -14.37 16.38
CA GLU A 166 24.97 -14.90 17.26
C GLU A 166 24.83 -14.06 18.53
N LEU A 167 25.95 -13.73 19.19
CA LEU A 167 25.95 -12.88 20.38
C LEU A 167 25.46 -11.46 20.08
N ALA A 168 25.88 -10.87 18.96
CA ALA A 168 25.39 -9.56 18.53
C ALA A 168 23.89 -9.58 18.23
N GLY A 169 23.40 -10.64 17.58
CA GLY A 169 21.98 -10.85 17.31
C GLY A 169 21.16 -10.96 18.60
N LEU A 170 21.60 -11.82 19.53
CA LEU A 170 20.96 -11.98 20.84
C LEU A 170 20.98 -10.69 21.66
N LEU A 171 22.10 -9.97 21.67
CA LEU A 171 22.23 -8.71 22.39
C LEU A 171 21.33 -7.62 21.80
N SER A 172 21.20 -7.58 20.47
CA SER A 172 20.29 -6.66 19.78
C SER A 172 18.83 -6.93 20.16
N ILE A 173 18.39 -8.20 20.12
CA ILE A 173 17.03 -8.60 20.51
C ILE A 173 16.78 -8.27 21.99
N ALA A 174 17.71 -8.60 22.88
CA ALA A 174 17.62 -8.30 24.30
C ALA A 174 17.55 -6.78 24.55
N GLY A 175 18.36 -6.00 23.85
CA GLY A 175 18.35 -4.54 23.92
C GLY A 175 17.02 -3.94 23.49
N ILE A 176 16.45 -4.39 22.38
CA ILE A 176 15.11 -3.97 21.91
C ILE A 176 14.05 -4.32 22.95
N ALA A 177 14.08 -5.53 23.50
CA ALA A 177 13.13 -5.95 24.54
C ALA A 177 13.20 -5.04 25.78
N VAL A 178 14.41 -4.69 26.24
CA VAL A 178 14.61 -3.76 27.36
C VAL A 178 14.04 -2.38 27.04
N VAL A 179 14.32 -1.83 25.85
CA VAL A 179 13.79 -0.52 25.43
C VAL A 179 12.26 -0.53 25.43
N VAL A 180 11.64 -1.57 24.88
CA VAL A 180 10.16 -1.72 24.87
C VAL A 180 9.61 -1.76 26.31
N ILE A 181 10.21 -2.56 27.20
CA ILE A 181 9.77 -2.64 28.61
C ILE A 181 9.91 -1.29 29.32
N VAL A 182 11.01 -0.58 29.10
CA VAL A 182 11.23 0.75 29.71
C VAL A 182 10.21 1.76 29.20
N LEU A 183 9.93 1.77 27.90
CA LEU A 183 8.94 2.67 27.30
C LEU A 183 7.51 2.36 27.75
N ASP A 184 7.18 1.08 27.92
CA ASP A 184 5.87 0.64 28.43
C ASP A 184 5.66 1.06 29.89
N ARG A 185 6.70 0.92 30.73
CA ARG A 185 6.67 1.37 32.13
C ARG A 185 6.65 2.89 32.33
N ALA A 186 7.00 3.65 31.30
CA ALA A 186 7.03 5.12 31.35
C ALA A 186 5.70 5.77 30.93
N ARG A 187 4.70 4.97 30.53
CA ARG A 187 3.34 5.41 30.20
C ARG A 187 2.41 5.24 31.39
#